data_AF-A0A4U1IX28-F1
#
_entry.id   AF-A0A4U1IX28-F1
#
_cell.length_a   1.000
_cell.length_b   1.000
_cell.length_c   1.000
_cell.angle_alpha   90.00
_cell.angle_beta   90.00
_cell.angle_gamma   90.00
#
_symmetry.space_group_name_H-M   'P 1'
#
loop_
_entity.id
_entity.type
_entity.pdbx_description
1 polymer ?
#
loop_
_entity_poly.entity_id
_entity_poly.type
_entity_poly.pdbx_seq_one_letter_code
_entity_poly.pdbx_strand_id
1 'polypeptide(L)'
;PGPGGGGPGGGGPGGGGPGGGSSGKVTVIDDMEDQNGSIIPNAGMLGAWYTYNDETVGATQTPTVGDPFEMTALSPPRGSSAYGANTKGSGFTTWGAGFGFDLNNDGLTKKAFNAAQFAGIQFWAKIGGGTGAVRFNVGDSQTTPEAGNCGATCSDDFGANITLTTDWKEFKYSFAELATVNWSKQNLTAIKKDALYYIHFQAAQSMAFDIWIDDIAFYE
;
A
#
# COMPACT_ATOMS: atom_id res chain seq x y z
N PRO A 1 70.10 39.03 5.47
CA PRO A 1 69.85 38.45 6.82
C PRO A 1 68.55 37.61 6.83
N GLY A 2 68.67 36.28 6.96
CA GLY A 2 67.67 35.44 7.65
C GLY A 2 68.17 35.15 9.09
N PRO A 3 67.63 34.17 9.84
CA PRO A 3 66.51 33.21 9.60
C PRO A 3 65.19 33.66 10.31
N GLY A 4 64.10 32.88 10.41
CA GLY A 4 63.72 31.59 9.79
C GLY A 4 63.31 30.46 10.76
N GLY A 5 62.03 30.04 10.76
CA GLY A 5 61.43 28.92 11.52
C GLY A 5 59.92 29.14 11.73
N GLY A 6 59.02 28.14 11.78
CA GLY A 6 59.15 26.70 11.53
C GLY A 6 57.89 25.92 12.00
N GLY A 7 57.53 24.82 11.33
CA GLY A 7 56.59 23.78 11.85
C GLY A 7 55.11 23.86 11.40
N PRO A 8 54.57 22.82 10.72
CA PRO A 8 53.15 22.69 10.38
C PRO A 8 52.40 21.66 11.27
N GLY A 9 51.06 21.71 11.30
CA GLY A 9 50.23 20.63 11.84
C GLY A 9 48.76 21.00 12.03
N GLY A 10 47.83 20.12 11.62
CA GLY A 10 46.39 20.33 11.84
C GLY A 10 45.45 19.73 10.79
N GLY A 11 45.67 18.48 10.36
CA GLY A 11 44.70 17.79 9.51
C GLY A 11 43.46 17.36 10.32
N GLY A 12 42.29 17.89 10.00
CA GLY A 12 41.01 17.44 10.56
C GLY A 12 40.48 16.21 9.80
N PRO A 13 39.99 15.16 10.50
CA PRO A 13 39.54 13.92 9.86
C PRO A 13 38.17 14.07 9.18
N GLY A 14 37.93 13.20 8.19
CA GLY A 14 36.82 13.27 7.26
C GLY A 14 35.42 13.39 7.87
N GLY A 15 34.66 14.35 7.33
CA GLY A 15 33.21 14.32 7.31
C GLY A 15 32.70 13.27 6.33
N GLY A 16 32.88 11.98 6.68
CA GLY A 16 32.20 10.89 6.00
C GLY A 16 30.72 10.96 6.33
N GLY A 17 29.93 11.56 5.43
CA GLY A 17 28.47 11.63 5.56
C GLY A 17 27.88 10.22 5.73
N PRO A 18 26.91 10.01 6.65
CA PRO A 18 26.46 8.69 6.99
C PRO A 18 25.68 8.05 5.84
N GLY A 19 26.23 6.93 5.34
CA GLY A 19 25.46 5.79 4.85
C GLY A 19 24.54 6.05 3.65
N GLY A 20 25.08 5.79 2.46
CA GLY A 20 24.23 5.30 1.38
C GLY A 20 23.62 3.95 1.78
N GLY A 21 22.41 3.98 2.33
CA GLY A 21 21.54 2.81 2.32
C GLY A 21 21.23 2.47 0.87
N SER A 22 21.36 1.20 0.49
CA SER A 22 21.07 0.76 -0.88
C SER A 22 19.66 1.17 -1.26
N SER A 23 19.54 2.16 -2.15
CA SER A 23 18.28 2.50 -2.82
C SER A 23 17.94 1.36 -3.78
N GLY A 24 17.40 0.26 -3.24
CA GLY A 24 16.75 -0.78 -4.03
C GLY A 24 15.76 -0.08 -4.95
N LYS A 25 15.78 -0.42 -6.24
CA LYS A 25 14.94 0.32 -7.20
C LYS A 25 13.48 0.12 -6.80
N VAL A 26 12.75 1.22 -6.82
CA VAL A 26 11.31 1.23 -6.59
C VAL A 26 10.60 1.47 -7.90
N THR A 27 9.50 0.76 -8.12
CA THR A 27 8.53 1.06 -9.17
C THR A 27 7.31 1.61 -8.46
N VAL A 28 7.13 2.93 -8.55
CA VAL A 28 5.96 3.62 -7.97
C VAL A 28 4.70 3.03 -8.59
N ILE A 29 3.76 2.62 -7.75
CA ILE A 29 2.43 2.21 -8.16
C ILE A 29 1.54 3.45 -8.19
N ASP A 30 1.56 4.22 -7.10
CA ASP A 30 0.86 5.49 -6.99
C ASP A 30 1.52 6.36 -5.90
N ASP A 31 1.70 7.65 -6.18
CA ASP A 31 2.16 8.68 -5.24
C ASP A 31 1.05 9.70 -4.87
N MET A 32 -0.15 9.57 -5.46
CA MET A 32 -1.33 10.39 -5.22
C MET A 32 -1.23 11.88 -5.59
N GLU A 33 -0.06 12.37 -6.01
CA GLU A 33 0.21 13.79 -6.26
C GLU A 33 -0.40 14.30 -7.58
N ASP A 34 -0.80 13.40 -8.48
CA ASP A 34 -1.52 13.71 -9.72
C ASP A 34 -3.03 13.97 -9.52
N GLN A 35 -3.52 13.79 -8.29
CA GLN A 35 -4.86 14.15 -7.81
C GLN A 35 -6.03 13.43 -8.48
N ASN A 36 -5.80 12.32 -9.18
CA ASN A 36 -6.89 11.55 -9.79
C ASN A 36 -7.11 10.18 -9.13
N GLY A 37 -8.21 9.53 -9.48
CA GLY A 37 -8.60 8.23 -8.93
C GLY A 37 -7.90 7.03 -9.55
N SER A 38 -6.73 7.18 -10.17
CA SER A 38 -6.06 6.10 -10.92
C SER A 38 -4.62 5.92 -10.45
N ILE A 39 -4.14 4.68 -10.44
CA ILE A 39 -2.72 4.40 -10.24
C ILE A 39 -1.90 4.89 -11.45
N ILE A 40 -0.63 5.19 -11.23
CA ILE A 40 0.25 5.71 -12.29
C ILE A 40 0.43 4.63 -13.37
N PRO A 41 0.10 4.91 -14.65
CA PRO A 41 0.13 3.92 -15.73
C PRO A 41 1.55 3.64 -16.22
N ASN A 42 2.33 2.93 -15.39
CA ASN A 42 3.72 2.55 -15.65
C ASN A 42 3.93 1.03 -15.47
N ALA A 43 5.02 0.49 -16.01
CA ALA A 43 5.36 -0.95 -15.97
C ALA A 43 4.29 -1.93 -16.50
N GLY A 44 3.25 -1.44 -17.19
CA GLY A 44 2.08 -2.22 -17.61
C GLY A 44 0.94 -2.27 -16.59
N MET A 45 1.03 -1.48 -15.51
CA MET A 45 -0.09 -1.23 -14.60
C MET A 45 -1.10 -0.26 -15.21
N LEU A 46 -2.35 -0.45 -14.85
CA LEU A 46 -3.49 0.40 -15.20
C LEU A 46 -4.61 0.06 -14.21
N GLY A 47 -5.20 1.04 -13.54
CA GLY A 47 -6.28 0.75 -12.60
C GLY A 47 -6.81 1.99 -11.91
N ALA A 48 -8.01 1.87 -11.38
CA ALA A 48 -8.66 2.90 -10.59
C ALA A 48 -8.72 2.49 -9.11
N TRP A 49 -8.66 3.49 -8.24
CA TRP A 49 -9.01 3.36 -6.83
C TRP A 49 -10.52 3.22 -6.68
N TYR A 50 -10.93 2.39 -5.72
CA TYR A 50 -12.31 2.16 -5.39
C TYR A 50 -12.49 1.79 -3.92
N THR A 51 -13.69 2.03 -3.38
CA THR A 51 -14.14 1.53 -2.08
C THR A 51 -14.99 0.27 -2.26
N TYR A 52 -14.95 -0.61 -1.26
CA TYR A 52 -15.77 -1.83 -1.20
C TYR A 52 -16.14 -2.12 0.26
N ASN A 53 -17.34 -2.65 0.52
CA ASN A 53 -17.77 -3.01 1.88
C ASN A 53 -18.83 -4.11 1.90
N ASP A 54 -19.13 -4.60 3.11
CA ASP A 54 -20.04 -5.72 3.35
C ASP A 54 -21.54 -5.40 3.25
N GLU A 55 -21.90 -4.23 2.72
CA GLU A 55 -23.28 -3.76 2.50
C GLU A 55 -24.15 -3.73 3.77
N THR A 56 -23.55 -3.71 4.97
CA THR A 56 -24.31 -3.59 6.24
C THR A 56 -25.26 -2.38 6.21
N VAL A 57 -26.55 -2.65 6.40
CA VAL A 57 -27.60 -1.61 6.39
C VAL A 57 -27.34 -0.56 7.48
N GLY A 58 -27.18 0.71 7.06
CA GLY A 58 -26.91 1.84 7.95
C GLY A 58 -25.43 2.05 8.28
N ALA A 59 -24.53 1.19 7.80
CA ALA A 59 -23.10 1.50 7.79
C ALA A 59 -22.79 2.62 6.78
N THR A 60 -21.63 3.25 6.94
CA THR A 60 -21.21 4.39 6.13
C THR A 60 -19.76 4.21 5.68
N GLN A 61 -19.48 4.62 4.44
CA GLN A 61 -18.14 4.77 3.90
C GLN A 61 -18.08 6.04 3.05
N THR A 62 -16.90 6.66 2.99
CA THR A 62 -16.60 7.77 2.07
C THR A 62 -15.22 7.50 1.47
N PRO A 63 -15.06 7.53 0.12
CA PRO A 63 -16.12 7.58 -0.90
C PRO A 63 -17.16 6.45 -0.78
N THR A 64 -18.37 6.65 -1.28
CA THR A 64 -19.40 5.60 -1.34
C THR A 64 -18.98 4.54 -2.36
N VAL A 65 -19.38 3.28 -2.17
CA VAL A 65 -19.11 2.22 -3.16
C VAL A 65 -19.80 2.59 -4.48
N GLY A 66 -19.00 2.69 -5.54
CA GLY A 66 -19.45 3.11 -6.88
C GLY A 66 -19.33 4.61 -7.17
N ASP A 67 -19.06 5.46 -6.17
CA ASP A 67 -18.66 6.85 -6.41
C ASP A 67 -17.19 6.91 -6.89
N PRO A 68 -16.79 7.95 -7.64
CA PRO A 68 -15.39 8.21 -7.95
C PRO A 68 -14.53 8.32 -6.68
N PHE A 69 -13.36 7.71 -6.71
CA PHE A 69 -12.33 7.92 -5.71
C PHE A 69 -11.43 9.09 -6.14
N GLU A 70 -11.15 10.04 -5.24
CA GLU A 70 -10.28 11.19 -5.49
C GLU A 70 -9.25 11.30 -4.37
N MET A 71 -8.03 11.75 -4.70
CA MET A 71 -6.97 11.91 -3.71
C MET A 71 -7.24 13.11 -2.81
N THR A 72 -7.12 12.90 -1.50
CA THR A 72 -7.46 13.91 -0.51
C THR A 72 -6.21 14.67 -0.08
N ALA A 73 -6.29 16.01 -0.11
CA ALA A 73 -5.18 16.86 0.30
C ALA A 73 -4.78 16.64 1.78
N LEU A 74 -3.48 16.51 2.02
CA LEU A 74 -2.87 16.35 3.34
C LEU A 74 -2.74 17.70 4.06
N SER A 75 -3.09 17.72 5.34
CA SER A 75 -2.95 18.90 6.19
C SER A 75 -2.45 18.50 7.60
N PRO A 76 -1.17 18.70 7.92
CA PRO A 76 -0.08 19.17 7.03
C PRO A 76 0.35 18.11 6.00
N PRO A 77 1.06 18.53 4.92
CA PRO A 77 1.77 17.63 4.01
C PRO A 77 2.75 16.67 4.70
N ARG A 78 2.98 15.48 4.11
CA ARG A 78 4.01 14.52 4.55
C ARG A 78 5.31 14.80 3.79
N GLY A 79 6.08 15.78 4.28
CA GLY A 79 7.32 16.20 3.63
C GLY A 79 7.02 16.90 2.30
N SER A 80 7.31 16.23 1.17
CA SER A 80 6.98 16.71 -0.17
C SER A 80 5.64 16.21 -0.71
N SER A 81 5.05 15.16 -0.12
CA SER A 81 3.72 14.68 -0.51
C SER A 81 2.64 15.57 0.10
N ALA A 82 1.72 16.03 -0.75
CA ALA A 82 0.60 16.90 -0.43
C ALA A 82 -0.76 16.21 -0.55
N TYR A 83 -0.83 14.98 -1.07
CA TYR A 83 -2.08 14.22 -1.26
C TYR A 83 -1.96 12.78 -0.74
N GLY A 84 -3.11 12.11 -0.57
CA GLY A 84 -3.13 10.70 -0.19
C GLY A 84 -4.51 10.08 -0.39
N ALA A 85 -4.54 8.76 -0.54
CA ALA A 85 -5.77 8.01 -0.67
C ALA A 85 -6.43 7.88 0.71
N ASN A 86 -7.63 8.45 0.88
CA ASN A 86 -8.37 8.43 2.15
C ASN A 86 -9.69 7.66 2.01
N THR A 87 -9.97 6.79 2.98
CA THR A 87 -11.34 6.31 3.21
C THR A 87 -11.69 6.39 4.69
N LYS A 88 -12.92 6.78 4.99
CA LYS A 88 -13.46 6.75 6.36
C LYS A 88 -14.83 6.11 6.40
N GLY A 89 -15.16 5.49 7.51
CA GLY A 89 -16.40 4.73 7.64
C GLY A 89 -16.63 4.12 9.01
N SER A 90 -17.83 3.59 9.22
CA SER A 90 -18.23 2.96 10.47
C SER A 90 -19.51 2.14 10.29
N GLY A 91 -19.78 1.24 11.24
CA GLY A 91 -21.06 0.53 11.36
C GLY A 91 -21.15 -0.83 10.67
N PHE A 92 -20.09 -1.31 10.03
CA PHE A 92 -20.05 -2.62 9.36
C PHE A 92 -20.10 -3.78 10.35
N THR A 93 -20.82 -4.86 10.03
CA THR A 93 -21.16 -5.96 10.97
C THR A 93 -20.88 -7.37 10.45
N THR A 94 -20.20 -7.51 9.32
CA THR A 94 -19.93 -8.80 8.67
C THR A 94 -18.43 -9.03 8.49
N TRP A 95 -17.84 -8.55 7.39
CA TRP A 95 -16.39 -8.62 7.13
C TRP A 95 -15.70 -7.25 7.11
N GLY A 96 -16.48 -6.17 7.18
CA GLY A 96 -15.99 -4.80 7.28
C GLY A 96 -16.07 -4.02 5.97
N ALA A 97 -15.06 -3.18 5.75
CA ALA A 97 -14.97 -2.29 4.61
C ALA A 97 -13.51 -1.99 4.27
N GLY A 98 -13.24 -1.67 3.02
CA GLY A 98 -11.90 -1.36 2.55
C GLY A 98 -11.90 -0.51 1.29
N PHE A 99 -10.69 -0.29 0.81
CA PHE A 99 -10.39 0.44 -0.41
C PHE A 99 -9.06 -0.01 -0.98
N GLY A 100 -8.82 0.32 -2.23
CA GLY A 100 -7.62 -0.04 -2.95
C GLY A 100 -7.86 0.02 -4.45
N PHE A 101 -7.07 -0.73 -5.21
CA PHE A 101 -7.07 -0.65 -6.66
C PHE A 101 -6.70 -2.00 -7.28
N ASP A 102 -7.12 -2.18 -8.53
CA ASP A 102 -6.62 -3.24 -9.39
C ASP A 102 -5.28 -2.84 -10.00
N LEU A 103 -4.35 -3.79 -10.14
CA LEU A 103 -3.04 -3.54 -10.76
C LEU A 103 -3.11 -3.45 -12.30
N ASN A 104 -4.10 -4.11 -12.91
CA ASN A 104 -4.32 -4.13 -14.36
C ASN A 104 -5.81 -4.33 -14.67
N ASN A 105 -6.56 -3.24 -14.76
CA ASN A 105 -7.97 -3.20 -15.16
C ASN A 105 -8.22 -1.98 -16.07
N ASP A 106 -8.71 -2.22 -17.29
CA ASP A 106 -9.02 -1.19 -18.28
C ASP A 106 -10.45 -0.61 -18.13
N GLY A 107 -11.09 -0.85 -16.98
CA GLY A 107 -12.48 -0.48 -16.70
C GLY A 107 -13.51 -1.49 -17.23
N LEU A 108 -13.08 -2.49 -18.02
CA LEU A 108 -13.93 -3.56 -18.56
C LEU A 108 -13.40 -4.95 -18.20
N THR A 109 -12.08 -5.12 -18.18
CA THR A 109 -11.40 -6.40 -17.99
C THR A 109 -10.19 -6.25 -17.06
N LYS A 110 -10.36 -6.74 -15.84
CA LYS A 110 -9.28 -6.98 -14.88
C LYS A 110 -8.44 -8.19 -15.30
N LYS A 111 -7.12 -8.06 -15.23
CA LYS A 111 -6.13 -9.03 -15.72
C LYS A 111 -5.01 -9.18 -14.69
N ALA A 112 -4.23 -10.25 -14.85
CA ALA A 112 -3.01 -10.45 -14.09
C ALA A 112 -1.94 -9.39 -14.43
N PHE A 113 -1.25 -8.92 -13.39
CA PHE A 113 -0.02 -8.14 -13.46
C PHE A 113 1.17 -9.02 -13.02
N ASN A 114 2.25 -8.98 -13.78
CA ASN A 114 3.45 -9.76 -13.50
C ASN A 114 4.45 -8.97 -12.64
N ALA A 115 4.39 -9.19 -11.33
CA ALA A 115 5.29 -8.64 -10.33
C ALA A 115 6.47 -9.58 -9.99
N ALA A 116 6.77 -10.61 -10.81
CA ALA A 116 7.77 -11.63 -10.47
C ALA A 116 9.17 -11.06 -10.20
N GLN A 117 9.52 -9.95 -10.84
CA GLN A 117 10.78 -9.21 -10.68
C GLN A 117 10.93 -8.49 -9.34
N PHE A 118 9.85 -8.21 -8.62
CA PHE A 118 9.86 -7.45 -7.36
C PHE A 118 9.95 -8.36 -6.13
N ALA A 119 10.62 -7.90 -5.08
CA ALA A 119 10.73 -8.61 -3.80
C ALA A 119 9.52 -8.36 -2.88
N GLY A 120 8.87 -7.20 -2.99
CA GLY A 120 7.74 -6.83 -2.15
C GLY A 120 7.09 -5.50 -2.51
N ILE A 121 6.25 -5.03 -1.58
CA ILE A 121 5.52 -3.76 -1.65
C ILE A 121 5.89 -2.91 -0.44
N GLN A 122 6.02 -1.60 -0.65
CA GLN A 122 6.12 -0.60 0.41
C GLN A 122 5.07 0.50 0.21
N PHE A 123 4.61 1.09 1.31
CA PHE A 123 3.64 2.19 1.34
C PHE A 123 3.72 2.95 2.66
N TRP A 124 3.24 4.19 2.69
CA TRP A 124 3.01 4.94 3.91
C TRP A 124 1.55 4.82 4.34
N ALA A 125 1.32 4.73 5.65
CA ALA A 125 -0.04 4.70 6.20
C ALA A 125 -0.16 5.44 7.54
N LYS A 126 -1.37 5.98 7.80
CA LYS A 126 -1.82 6.47 9.11
C LYS A 126 -3.33 6.30 9.28
N ILE A 127 -3.82 6.50 10.50
CA ILE A 127 -5.26 6.66 10.79
C ILE A 127 -5.53 8.09 11.28
N GLY A 128 -6.67 8.69 10.92
CA GLY A 128 -7.01 10.08 11.25
C GLY A 128 -7.17 10.36 12.75
N GLY A 129 -7.42 9.33 13.56
CA GLY A 129 -7.50 9.45 15.02
C GLY A 129 -7.32 8.12 15.75
N GLY A 130 -6.68 8.18 16.92
CA GLY A 130 -6.47 7.02 17.79
C GLY A 130 -5.50 5.98 17.20
N THR A 131 -5.89 4.71 17.30
CA THR A 131 -5.16 3.57 16.75
C THR A 131 -6.12 2.60 16.08
N GLY A 132 -5.71 1.94 15.00
CA GLY A 132 -6.59 1.02 14.27
C GLY A 132 -5.85 -0.16 13.65
N ALA A 133 -6.47 -1.34 13.64
CA ALA A 133 -5.96 -2.51 12.94
C ALA A 133 -6.53 -2.55 11.52
N VAL A 134 -5.65 -2.60 10.52
CA VAL A 134 -6.01 -2.69 9.10
C VAL A 134 -5.34 -3.93 8.52
N ARG A 135 -6.02 -4.61 7.60
CA ARG A 135 -5.48 -5.75 6.86
C ARG A 135 -5.03 -5.26 5.48
N PHE A 136 -3.72 -5.32 5.21
CA PHE A 136 -3.14 -5.03 3.89
C PHE A 136 -3.13 -6.31 3.06
N ASN A 137 -3.95 -6.38 2.02
CA ASN A 137 -4.18 -7.55 1.19
C ASN A 137 -3.59 -7.38 -0.21
N VAL A 138 -3.08 -8.47 -0.78
CA VAL A 138 -2.60 -8.57 -2.16
C VAL A 138 -3.28 -9.79 -2.81
N GLY A 139 -4.20 -9.52 -3.73
CA GLY A 139 -4.90 -10.56 -4.48
C GLY A 139 -4.00 -11.17 -5.55
N ASP A 140 -3.91 -12.50 -5.61
CA ASP A 140 -3.17 -13.23 -6.63
C ASP A 140 -4.09 -14.15 -7.45
N SER A 141 -3.53 -14.87 -8.41
CA SER A 141 -4.29 -15.81 -9.25
C SER A 141 -4.93 -16.98 -8.50
N GLN A 142 -4.52 -17.26 -7.25
CA GLN A 142 -5.10 -18.32 -6.40
C GLN A 142 -6.25 -17.80 -5.54
N THR A 143 -6.30 -16.50 -5.24
CA THR A 143 -7.30 -15.89 -4.34
C THR A 143 -8.32 -15.00 -5.06
N THR A 144 -8.03 -14.54 -6.27
CA THR A 144 -8.88 -13.60 -7.05
C THR A 144 -9.97 -14.32 -7.85
N PRO A 145 -11.27 -13.94 -7.73
CA PRO A 145 -12.37 -14.53 -8.51
C PRO A 145 -12.14 -14.51 -10.03
N GLU A 146 -11.66 -13.39 -10.56
CA GLU A 146 -11.41 -13.12 -11.97
C GLU A 146 -10.28 -13.99 -12.56
N ALA A 147 -9.47 -14.65 -11.71
CA ALA A 147 -8.48 -15.64 -12.13
C ALA A 147 -9.08 -17.05 -12.30
N GLY A 148 -10.26 -17.33 -11.74
CA GLY A 148 -10.96 -18.61 -11.85
C GLY A 148 -10.40 -19.78 -11.02
N ASN A 149 -9.27 -19.61 -10.31
CA ASN A 149 -8.61 -20.73 -9.61
C ASN A 149 -9.05 -20.92 -8.13
N CYS A 150 -9.63 -19.89 -7.49
CA CYS A 150 -10.09 -19.95 -6.09
C CYS A 150 -11.37 -20.78 -5.87
N GLY A 151 -12.01 -21.28 -6.92
CA GLY A 151 -13.25 -22.05 -6.82
C GLY A 151 -14.39 -21.24 -6.19
N ALA A 152 -14.95 -21.74 -5.09
CA ALA A 152 -16.04 -21.09 -4.36
C ALA A 152 -15.59 -20.24 -3.17
N THR A 153 -14.28 -20.21 -2.84
CA THR A 153 -13.73 -19.50 -1.67
C THR A 153 -12.57 -18.60 -2.09
N CYS A 154 -12.93 -17.43 -2.60
CA CYS A 154 -12.01 -16.37 -3.05
C CYS A 154 -11.84 -15.28 -1.97
N SER A 155 -10.86 -14.39 -2.11
CA SER A 155 -10.55 -13.27 -1.19
C SER A 155 -10.11 -13.68 0.23
N ASP A 156 -9.46 -14.83 0.36
CA ASP A 156 -8.58 -15.15 1.50
C ASP A 156 -7.15 -14.76 1.13
N ASP A 157 -6.95 -13.47 0.89
CA ASP A 157 -5.78 -12.94 0.23
C ASP A 157 -4.50 -13.01 1.07
N PHE A 158 -3.37 -13.09 0.38
CA PHE A 158 -2.06 -12.95 1.00
C PHE A 158 -1.90 -11.54 1.55
N GLY A 159 -1.35 -11.40 2.75
CA GLY A 159 -0.93 -10.09 3.24
C GLY A 159 -0.46 -10.05 4.68
N ALA A 160 -0.50 -8.85 5.28
CA ALA A 160 -0.20 -8.61 6.68
C ALA A 160 -1.34 -7.89 7.43
N ASN A 161 -1.36 -8.02 8.76
CA ASN A 161 -2.09 -7.12 9.65
C ASN A 161 -1.16 -5.95 10.04
N ILE A 162 -1.62 -4.72 9.85
CA ILE A 162 -0.90 -3.49 10.24
C ILE A 162 -1.66 -2.76 11.34
N THR A 163 -0.92 -2.24 12.32
CA THR A 163 -1.48 -1.32 13.32
C THR A 163 -1.12 0.11 12.93
N LEU A 164 -2.13 0.92 12.68
CA LEU A 164 -2.02 2.33 12.33
C LEU A 164 -2.11 3.21 13.59
N THR A 165 -1.37 4.31 13.53
CA THR A 165 -1.34 5.43 14.49
C THR A 165 -1.68 6.73 13.77
N THR A 166 -1.85 7.82 14.51
CA THR A 166 -1.99 9.17 13.91
C THR A 166 -0.74 9.63 13.18
N ASP A 167 0.43 9.13 13.58
CA ASP A 167 1.69 9.39 12.90
C ASP A 167 1.82 8.53 11.64
N TRP A 168 2.26 9.16 10.55
CA TRP A 168 2.64 8.50 9.31
C TRP A 168 3.79 7.51 9.55
N LYS A 169 3.61 6.28 9.06
CA LYS A 169 4.62 5.23 9.14
C LYS A 169 4.76 4.51 7.80
N GLU A 170 6.00 4.26 7.40
CA GLU A 170 6.32 3.36 6.29
C GLU A 170 6.11 1.90 6.70
N PHE A 171 5.39 1.16 5.86
CA PHE A 171 5.23 -0.29 5.93
C PHE A 171 5.90 -0.88 4.70
N LYS A 172 6.72 -1.91 4.90
CA LYS A 172 7.47 -2.59 3.85
C LYS A 172 7.41 -4.08 4.09
N TYR A 173 6.82 -4.80 3.14
CA TYR A 173 6.59 -6.24 3.23
C TYR A 173 7.10 -6.94 1.98
N SER A 174 7.94 -7.95 2.17
CA SER A 174 8.28 -8.88 1.10
C SER A 174 7.10 -9.81 0.82
N PHE A 175 7.00 -10.30 -0.41
CA PHE A 175 5.99 -11.29 -0.79
C PHE A 175 6.10 -12.61 0.00
N ALA A 176 7.23 -12.86 0.66
CA ALA A 176 7.45 -14.03 1.51
C ALA A 176 6.94 -13.85 2.96
N GLU A 177 6.69 -12.62 3.40
CA GLU A 177 6.09 -12.31 4.71
C GLU A 177 4.55 -12.29 4.67
N LEU A 178 3.97 -12.27 3.47
CA LEU A 178 2.52 -12.24 3.28
C LEU A 178 1.93 -13.64 3.47
N ALA A 179 0.85 -13.75 4.23
CA ALA A 179 0.11 -14.99 4.46
C ALA A 179 -1.40 -14.78 4.31
N THR A 180 -2.13 -15.84 3.97
CA THR A 180 -3.60 -15.85 4.08
C THR A 180 -4.02 -15.98 5.53
N VAL A 181 -5.28 -15.70 5.87
CA VAL A 181 -5.81 -16.02 7.22
C VAL A 181 -6.49 -17.39 7.27
N ASN A 182 -6.46 -18.11 6.13
CA ASN A 182 -6.87 -19.50 5.93
C ASN A 182 -8.35 -19.78 6.26
N TRP A 183 -9.21 -18.77 6.17
CA TRP A 183 -10.66 -18.95 6.30
C TRP A 183 -11.24 -19.76 5.12
N SER A 184 -10.62 -19.67 3.94
CA SER A 184 -10.92 -20.45 2.74
C SER A 184 -10.61 -21.95 2.89
N LYS A 185 -9.76 -22.30 3.88
CA LYS A 185 -9.18 -23.63 4.10
C LYS A 185 -8.37 -24.19 2.93
N GLN A 186 -7.93 -23.33 2.01
CA GLN A 186 -7.09 -23.74 0.88
C GLN A 186 -5.64 -24.02 1.29
N ASN A 187 -5.19 -23.54 2.46
CA ASN A 187 -3.83 -23.72 2.98
C ASN A 187 -2.73 -23.25 1.99
N LEU A 188 -2.98 -22.14 1.28
CA LEU A 188 -2.02 -21.56 0.36
C LEU A 188 -0.75 -21.11 1.11
N THR A 189 0.43 -21.46 0.59
CA THR A 189 1.73 -21.26 1.28
C THR A 189 2.61 -20.18 0.64
N ALA A 190 2.31 -19.74 -0.57
CA ALA A 190 3.07 -18.71 -1.27
C ALA A 190 2.23 -18.01 -2.35
N ILE A 191 2.39 -16.68 -2.45
CA ILE A 191 1.72 -15.81 -3.41
C ILE A 191 2.29 -15.97 -4.84
N LYS A 192 1.43 -15.96 -5.86
CA LYS A 192 1.79 -15.99 -7.29
C LYS A 192 2.15 -14.60 -7.80
N LYS A 193 3.39 -14.17 -7.54
CA LYS A 193 3.92 -12.87 -7.98
C LYS A 193 3.82 -12.63 -9.49
N ASP A 194 3.82 -13.68 -10.30
CA ASP A 194 3.66 -13.63 -11.75
C ASP A 194 2.23 -13.32 -12.21
N ALA A 195 1.25 -13.37 -11.30
CA ALA A 195 -0.14 -13.03 -11.55
C ALA A 195 -0.82 -12.41 -10.32
N LEU A 196 -0.43 -11.18 -9.98
CA LEU A 196 -1.14 -10.35 -9.01
C LEU A 196 -2.31 -9.61 -9.68
N TYR A 197 -3.34 -9.25 -8.91
CA TYR A 197 -4.55 -8.63 -9.45
C TYR A 197 -4.91 -7.31 -8.78
N TYR A 198 -4.74 -7.18 -7.46
CA TYR A 198 -5.12 -5.98 -6.70
C TYR A 198 -4.34 -5.83 -5.40
N ILE A 199 -4.35 -4.60 -4.87
CA ILE A 199 -3.85 -4.25 -3.53
C ILE A 199 -4.98 -3.55 -2.79
N HIS A 200 -5.31 -4.04 -1.58
CA HIS A 200 -6.38 -3.49 -0.74
C HIS A 200 -5.95 -3.23 0.70
N PHE A 201 -6.66 -2.31 1.35
CA PHE A 201 -6.54 -1.98 2.76
C PHE A 201 -7.93 -2.07 3.41
N GLN A 202 -8.10 -3.01 4.35
CA GLN A 202 -9.40 -3.36 4.91
C GLN A 202 -9.46 -3.12 6.42
N ALA A 203 -10.46 -2.35 6.86
CA ALA A 203 -10.92 -2.31 8.25
C ALA A 203 -11.85 -3.49 8.52
N ALA A 204 -11.71 -4.11 9.70
CA ALA A 204 -12.61 -5.17 10.13
C ALA A 204 -14.01 -4.62 10.50
N GLN A 205 -14.99 -5.51 10.60
CA GLN A 205 -16.30 -5.21 11.21
C GLN A 205 -16.16 -4.58 12.62
N SER A 206 -17.19 -3.84 13.03
CA SER A 206 -17.26 -3.06 14.29
C SER A 206 -16.21 -1.96 14.47
N MET A 207 -15.33 -1.74 13.48
CA MET A 207 -14.35 -0.67 13.49
C MET A 207 -14.93 0.61 12.87
N ALA A 208 -14.77 1.74 13.56
CA ALA A 208 -14.78 3.06 12.93
C ALA A 208 -13.37 3.38 12.45
N PHE A 209 -13.24 3.88 11.22
CA PHE A 209 -11.95 4.08 10.57
C PHE A 209 -11.89 5.39 9.79
N ASP A 210 -10.67 5.90 9.62
CA ASP A 210 -10.29 7.05 8.79
C ASP A 210 -8.86 6.77 8.31
N ILE A 211 -8.72 5.91 7.30
CA ILE A 211 -7.45 5.34 6.86
C ILE A 211 -6.86 6.22 5.76
N TRP A 212 -5.56 6.46 5.84
CA TRP A 212 -4.79 7.19 4.84
C TRP A 212 -3.67 6.29 4.34
N ILE A 213 -3.53 6.18 3.02
CA ILE A 213 -2.45 5.48 2.32
C ILE A 213 -1.80 6.43 1.31
N ASP A 214 -0.49 6.30 1.12
CA ASP A 214 0.37 7.25 0.42
C ASP A 214 1.67 6.54 -0.03
N ASP A 215 2.39 7.07 -1.04
CA ASP A 215 3.70 6.59 -1.53
C ASP A 215 3.78 5.05 -1.75
N ILE A 216 2.87 4.48 -2.54
CA ILE A 216 2.84 3.02 -2.78
C ILE A 216 3.80 2.64 -3.90
N ALA A 217 4.69 1.68 -3.65
CA ALA A 217 5.63 1.18 -4.65
C ALA A 217 5.95 -0.31 -4.49
N PHE A 218 6.27 -0.97 -5.59
CA PHE A 218 7.04 -2.21 -5.56
C PHE A 218 8.52 -1.90 -5.31
N TYR A 219 9.25 -2.82 -4.65
CA TYR A 219 10.70 -2.74 -4.50
C TYR A 219 11.43 -4.01 -4.96
N GLU A 220 12.63 -3.83 -5.50
CA GLU A 220 13.62 -4.89 -5.83
C GLU A 220 14.36 -5.43 -4.59
#